data_AF-A0A969GET2-F1
#
_entry.id   AF-A0A969GET2-F1
#
_cell.length_a   1.000
_cell.length_b   1.000
_cell.length_c   1.000
_cell.angle_alpha   90.00
_cell.angle_beta   90.00
_cell.angle_gamma   90.00
#
_symmetry.space_group_name_H-M   'P 1'
#
loop_
_entity.id
_entity.type
_entity.pdbx_description
1 polymer ?
#
loop_
_entity_poly.entity_id
_entity_poly.type
_entity_poly.pdbx_seq_one_letter_code
_entity_poly.pdbx_strand_id
1 'polypeptide(L)'
;MTHIVSLDIETTGLDENREAIIEIAAVKFNGRRIENEFHTLINPGKHIPDFITGLTGIDDAMVRQAPRLRDIAHELTAFVGDAPILGHNVSLT
;
A
#
# COMPACT_ATOMS: atom_id res chain seq x y z
N MET A 1 16.79 1.04 -19.58
CA MET A 1 15.58 0.18 -19.63
C MET A 1 14.55 0.84 -18.72
N THR A 2 13.30 0.88 -19.12
CA THR A 2 12.25 1.53 -18.33
C THR A 2 11.90 0.63 -17.14
N HIS A 3 12.05 1.16 -15.93
CA HIS A 3 11.63 0.49 -14.70
C HIS A 3 10.16 0.85 -14.46
N ILE A 4 9.35 -0.09 -14.03
CA ILE A 4 7.95 0.10 -13.65
C ILE A 4 7.81 -0.31 -12.19
N VAL A 5 6.95 0.37 -11.45
CA VAL A 5 6.57 -0.03 -10.10
C VAL A 5 5.11 -0.45 -10.12
N SER A 6 4.83 -1.72 -9.85
CA SER A 6 3.46 -2.11 -9.52
C SER A 6 3.17 -1.71 -8.08
N LEU A 7 1.98 -1.16 -7.81
CA LEU A 7 1.54 -0.72 -6.49
C LEU A 7 0.13 -1.25 -6.24
N ASP A 8 -0.10 -1.75 -5.04
CA ASP A 8 -1.39 -2.20 -4.53
C ASP A 8 -1.54 -1.75 -3.07
N ILE A 9 -2.77 -1.46 -2.67
CA ILE A 9 -3.09 -1.00 -1.30
C ILE A 9 -4.32 -1.71 -0.78
N GLU A 10 -4.34 -1.95 0.53
CA GLU A 10 -5.55 -2.31 1.25
C GLU A 10 -6.01 -1.14 2.12
N THR A 11 -7.31 -1.01 2.33
CA THR A 11 -7.91 0.15 3.01
C THR A 11 -8.98 -0.26 4.01
N THR A 12 -9.36 0.65 4.90
CA THR A 12 -10.49 0.45 5.84
C THR A 12 -11.87 0.50 5.18
N GLY A 13 -11.95 0.63 3.84
CA GLY A 13 -13.17 0.64 3.05
C GLY A 13 -12.99 1.34 1.69
N LEU A 14 -14.05 1.42 0.89
CA LEU A 14 -13.98 1.85 -0.52
C LEU A 14 -14.11 3.38 -0.77
N ASP A 15 -14.35 4.18 0.26
CA ASP A 15 -14.52 5.64 0.12
C ASP A 15 -13.19 6.37 0.37
N GLU A 16 -12.52 6.79 -0.71
CA GLU A 16 -11.22 7.49 -0.70
C GLU A 16 -11.18 8.75 0.19
N ASN A 17 -12.34 9.37 0.47
CA ASN A 17 -12.42 10.59 1.26
C ASN A 17 -12.55 10.31 2.77
N ARG A 18 -12.83 9.06 3.17
CA ARG A 18 -13.18 8.68 4.55
C ARG A 18 -12.35 7.51 5.09
N GLU A 19 -11.79 6.72 4.19
CA GLU A 19 -11.08 5.50 4.52
C GLU A 19 -9.57 5.69 4.49
N ALA A 20 -8.86 4.84 5.23
CA ALA A 20 -7.43 4.94 5.44
C ALA A 20 -6.74 3.69 4.92
N ILE A 21 -5.51 3.85 4.44
CA ILE A 21 -4.64 2.74 4.02
C ILE A 21 -4.24 1.91 5.24
N ILE A 22 -4.29 0.58 5.09
CA ILE A 22 -3.87 -0.42 6.09
C ILE A 22 -2.72 -1.31 5.60
N GLU A 23 -2.44 -1.34 4.29
CA GLU A 23 -1.30 -2.04 3.70
C GLU A 23 -0.84 -1.32 2.43
N ILE A 24 0.47 -1.35 2.18
CA ILE A 24 1.07 -0.96 0.91
C ILE A 24 2.02 -2.07 0.45
N ALA A 25 1.82 -2.54 -0.77
CA ALA A 25 2.72 -3.47 -1.45
C ALA A 25 3.16 -2.88 -2.79
N ALA A 26 4.48 -2.87 -3.04
CA ALA A 26 5.03 -2.39 -4.29
C ALA A 26 6.18 -3.25 -4.80
N VAL A 27 6.24 -3.46 -6.12
CA VAL A 27 7.30 -4.25 -6.77
C VAL A 27 7.89 -3.45 -7.92
N LYS A 28 9.21 -3.25 -7.89
CA LYS A 28 9.96 -2.59 -8.97
C LYS A 28 10.55 -3.64 -9.90
N PHE A 29 10.33 -3.50 -11.20
CA PHE A 29 10.81 -4.45 -12.21
C PHE A 29 11.09 -3.79 -13.57
N ASN A 30 11.86 -4.46 -14.43
CA ASN A 30 12.29 -3.94 -15.74
C ASN A 30 11.89 -4.83 -16.95
N GLY A 31 10.83 -5.63 -16.77
CA GLY A 31 10.30 -6.57 -17.78
C GLY A 31 11.10 -7.87 -17.93
N ARG A 32 12.27 -8.01 -17.29
CA ARG A 32 13.04 -9.26 -17.26
C ARG A 32 13.15 -9.88 -15.86
N ARG A 33 13.17 -9.04 -14.84
CA ARG A 33 13.28 -9.47 -13.44
C ARG A 33 12.66 -8.44 -12.49
N ILE A 34 12.34 -8.92 -11.30
CA ILE A 34 12.11 -8.08 -10.11
C ILE A 34 13.47 -7.51 -9.68
N GLU A 35 13.46 -6.24 -9.29
CA GLU A 35 14.64 -5.50 -8.86
C GLU A 35 14.57 -5.10 -7.40
N ASN A 36 13.37 -4.82 -6.88
CA ASN A 36 13.15 -4.54 -5.48
C ASN A 36 11.68 -4.72 -5.10
N GLU A 37 11.42 -4.89 -3.81
CA GLU A 37 10.08 -5.02 -3.23
C GLU A 37 9.96 -4.09 -2.02
N PHE A 38 8.77 -3.53 -1.82
CA PHE A 38 8.40 -2.73 -0.66
C PHE A 38 7.08 -3.27 -0.12
N HIS A 39 7.03 -3.54 1.17
CA HIS A 39 5.84 -4.05 1.83
C HIS A 39 5.76 -3.47 3.24
N THR A 40 4.59 -2.96 3.61
CA THR A 40 4.35 -2.51 4.97
C THR A 40 2.88 -2.52 5.30
N LEU A 41 2.55 -2.93 6.54
CA LEU A 41 1.27 -2.62 7.14
C LEU A 41 1.27 -1.17 7.60
N ILE A 42 0.10 -0.55 7.64
CA ILE A 42 -0.08 0.84 8.05
C ILE A 42 -1.09 0.90 9.20
N ASN A 43 -0.74 1.64 10.25
CA ASN A 43 -1.69 1.97 11.31
C ASN A 43 -2.64 3.06 10.81
N PRO A 44 -3.94 2.76 10.59
CA PRO A 44 -4.88 3.72 10.03
C PRO A 44 -5.37 4.75 11.07
N GLY A 45 -5.04 4.56 12.36
CA GLY A 45 -5.50 5.43 13.45
C GLY A 45 -7.01 5.33 13.72
N LYS A 46 -7.70 4.36 13.12
CA LYS A 46 -9.14 4.06 13.28
C LYS A 46 -9.35 2.55 13.30
N HIS A 47 -10.53 2.12 13.73
CA HIS A 47 -10.92 0.70 13.72
C HIS A 47 -11.09 0.19 12.27
N ILE A 48 -10.60 -1.03 12.01
CA ILE A 48 -10.85 -1.77 10.76
C ILE A 48 -12.17 -2.56 10.91
N PRO A 49 -13.19 -2.30 10.06
CA PRO A 49 -14.46 -3.02 10.16
C PRO A 49 -14.31 -4.53 9.90
N ASP A 50 -15.07 -5.37 10.60
CA ASP A 50 -15.03 -6.85 10.45
C ASP A 50 -15.18 -7.32 9.00
N PHE A 51 -16.01 -6.65 8.21
CA PHE A 51 -16.16 -6.96 6.78
C PHE A 51 -14.84 -6.78 6.02
N ILE A 52 -14.11 -5.71 6.30
CA ILE A 52 -12.80 -5.43 5.69
C ILE A 52 -11.75 -6.41 6.18
N THR A 53 -11.74 -6.74 7.48
CA THR A 53 -10.90 -7.80 8.01
C THR A 53 -11.22 -9.15 7.35
N GLY A 54 -12.48 -9.44 7.07
CA GLY A 54 -12.88 -10.65 6.34
C GLY A 54 -12.44 -10.67 4.87
N LEU A 55 -12.33 -9.50 4.22
CA LEU A 55 -11.86 -9.39 2.84
C LEU A 55 -10.34 -9.44 2.72
N THR A 56 -9.64 -8.70 3.57
CA THR A 56 -8.19 -8.46 3.49
C THR A 56 -7.38 -9.41 4.38
N GLY A 57 -8.00 -9.97 5.41
CA GLY A 57 -7.32 -10.72 6.46
C GLY A 57 -6.57 -9.84 7.48
N ILE A 58 -6.66 -8.51 7.37
CA ILE A 58 -5.93 -7.56 8.23
C ILE A 58 -6.85 -7.08 9.34
N ASP A 59 -6.41 -7.26 10.59
CA ASP A 59 -7.14 -6.83 11.79
C ASP A 59 -6.42 -5.69 12.54
N ASP A 60 -7.13 -5.09 13.51
CA ASP A 60 -6.57 -4.01 14.33
C ASP A 60 -5.31 -4.42 15.11
N ALA A 61 -5.14 -5.71 15.44
CA ALA A 61 -4.00 -6.18 16.20
C ALA A 61 -2.73 -6.15 15.36
N MET A 62 -2.83 -6.54 14.08
CA MET A 62 -1.73 -6.51 13.11
C MET A 62 -1.21 -5.09 12.87
N VAL A 63 -2.11 -4.11 12.73
CA VAL A 63 -1.72 -2.73 12.37
C VAL A 63 -1.41 -1.84 13.58
N ARG A 64 -1.68 -2.29 14.81
CA ARG A 64 -1.57 -1.45 16.03
C ARG A 64 -0.19 -0.83 16.22
N GLN A 65 0.86 -1.60 15.93
CA GLN A 65 2.26 -1.20 16.07
C GLN A 65 2.92 -0.85 14.72
N ALA A 66 2.14 -0.91 13.63
CA ALA A 66 2.61 -0.52 12.31
C ALA A 66 2.86 1.01 12.26
N PRO A 67 3.75 1.48 11.36
CA PRO A 67 3.95 2.91 11.15
C PRO A 67 2.67 3.57 10.64
N ARG A 68 2.55 4.89 10.82
CA ARG A 68 1.51 5.64 10.10
C ARG A 68 2.01 5.95 8.69
N LEU A 69 1.08 6.19 7.77
CA LEU A 69 1.41 6.54 6.38
C LEU A 69 2.44 7.68 6.27
N ARG A 70 2.28 8.73 7.08
CA ARG A 70 3.20 9.88 7.10
C ARG A 70 4.64 9.51 7.49
N ASP A 71 4.81 8.44 8.26
CA ASP A 71 6.10 8.01 8.77
C ASP A 71 6.90 7.27 7.67
N ILE A 72 6.21 6.67 6.68
CA ILE A 72 6.82 5.91 5.56
C ILE A 72 6.72 6.61 4.21
N ALA A 73 6.03 7.75 4.11
CA ALA A 73 5.77 8.43 2.84
C ALA A 73 7.06 8.77 2.05
N HIS A 74 8.11 9.16 2.76
CA HIS A 74 9.41 9.45 2.16
C HIS A 74 10.08 8.19 1.60
N GLU A 75 10.00 7.06 2.33
CA GLU A 75 10.56 5.78 1.91
C GLU A 75 9.84 5.23 0.68
N LEU A 76 8.51 5.29 0.67
CA LEU A 76 7.70 4.89 -0.48
C LEU A 76 8.01 5.76 -1.71
N THR A 77 8.11 7.08 -1.52
CA THR A 77 8.46 8.02 -2.61
C THR A 77 9.85 7.71 -3.17
N ALA A 78 10.83 7.44 -2.31
CA ALA A 78 12.17 7.05 -2.73
C ALA A 78 12.18 5.68 -3.43
N PHE A 79 11.36 4.73 -2.97
CA PHE A 79 11.19 3.43 -3.61
C PHE A 79 10.63 3.59 -5.03
N VAL A 80 9.61 4.42 -5.23
CA VAL A 80 9.01 4.67 -6.55
C VAL A 80 9.99 5.43 -7.45
N GLY A 81 10.49 6.58 -6.99
CA GLY A 81 11.32 7.49 -7.78
C GLY A 81 10.54 8.03 -9.00
N ASP A 82 11.21 8.14 -10.14
CA ASP A 82 10.60 8.63 -11.39
C ASP A 82 9.93 7.51 -12.23
N ALA A 83 9.75 6.32 -11.66
CA ALA A 83 9.16 5.19 -12.37
C ALA A 83 7.64 5.36 -12.53
N PRO A 84 7.04 5.02 -13.69
CA PRO A 84 5.59 4.93 -13.81
C PRO A 84 5.02 3.90 -12.84
N ILE A 85 3.88 4.24 -12.26
CA ILE A 85 3.09 3.35 -11.40
C ILE A 85 2.14 2.52 -12.26
N LEU A 86 2.09 1.22 -12.00
CA LEU A 86 1.16 0.27 -12.56
C LEU A 86 0.27 -0.26 -11.43
N GLY A 87 -1.04 -0.19 -11.60
CA GLY A 87 -2.00 -0.77 -10.65
C GLY A 87 -3.24 -1.22 -11.37
N HIS A 88 -4.00 -2.11 -10.75
CA HIS A 88 -5.33 -2.44 -11.23
C HIS A 88 -6.31 -1.43 -10.62
N ASN A 89 -6.97 -0.63 -11.46
CA ASN A 89 -7.83 0.46 -11.01
C ASN A 89 -7.09 1.55 -10.19
N VAL A 90 -6.04 2.13 -10.79
CA VAL A 90 -5.15 3.13 -10.17
C VAL A 90 -5.87 4.33 -9.57
N SER A 91 -7.10 4.66 -9.99
CA SER A 91 -7.87 5.72 -9.32
C SER A 91 -8.22 5.41 -7.87
N LEU A 92 -8.19 4.15 -7.46
CA LEU A 92 -8.40 3.69 -6.09
C LEU A 92 -7.07 3.37 -5.37
N THR A 93 -5.91 3.65 -5.98
CA THR A 93 -4.57 3.33 -5.46
C THR A 93 -3.75 4.59 -5.17
#